data_AF-A0A953EEH1-F1
#
_entry.id   AF-A0A953EEH1-F1
#
_cell.length_a   1.000
_cell.length_b   1.000
_cell.length_c   1.000
_cell.angle_alpha   90.00
_cell.angle_beta   90.00
_cell.angle_gamma   90.00
#
_symmetry.space_group_name_H-M   'P 1'
#
loop_
_entity.id
_entity.type
_entity.pdbx_description
1 polymer ?
#
loop_
_entity_poly.entity_id
_entity_poly.type
_entity_poly.pdbx_seq_one_letter_code
_entity_poly.pdbx_strand_id
1 'polypeptide(L)'
;LDLRHHAPPVVLVPIKQWDRLARKAVEYALRLSPDVTALHIMALEGPDVEEQQGKLRQEWREFVEQPALRAGLNPPRLQFVASEFRSMTAPVLRAIQDAQHRAPGRPLTVILPELVEGRWWGWLMHANRERRLRTRLLRHGGRNVVVSSVPWHLHPPDPAQAIAEEEPAEALPVATRVSSAPPAGAAADPPPSRTSSARDADAAR
;
A
#
# COMPACT_ATOMS: atom_id res chain seq x y z
N LEU A 1 -23.54 13.65 -9.05
CA LEU A 1 -23.33 12.59 -8.04
C LEU A 1 -24.66 11.88 -7.85
N ASP A 2 -24.75 10.58 -8.13
CA ASP A 2 -25.99 9.81 -7.96
C ASP A 2 -25.89 8.99 -6.66
N LEU A 3 -26.71 9.35 -5.65
CA LEU A 3 -26.70 8.73 -4.31
C LEU A 3 -27.83 7.73 -4.09
N ARG A 4 -28.62 7.45 -5.14
CA ARG A 4 -29.81 6.58 -5.06
C ARG A 4 -29.45 5.13 -4.71
N HIS A 5 -28.19 4.73 -4.87
CA HIS A 5 -27.68 3.39 -4.57
C HIS A 5 -26.41 3.46 -3.71
N HIS A 6 -26.53 3.95 -2.47
CA HIS A 6 -25.43 4.08 -1.51
C HIS A 6 -25.19 2.84 -0.64
N ALA A 7 -25.70 1.68 -1.07
CA ALA A 7 -25.50 0.45 -0.31
C ALA A 7 -24.00 0.13 -0.17
N PRO A 8 -23.54 -0.31 1.01
CA PRO A 8 -22.15 -0.72 1.19
C PRO A 8 -21.73 -1.78 0.16
N PRO A 9 -20.45 -1.75 -0.29
CA PRO A 9 -19.99 -2.65 -1.34
C PRO A 9 -20.03 -4.11 -0.90
N VAL A 10 -20.16 -5.04 -1.83
CA VAL A 10 -19.83 -6.45 -1.57
C VAL A 10 -18.32 -6.59 -1.56
N VAL A 11 -17.75 -7.21 -0.54
CA VAL A 11 -16.29 -7.31 -0.39
C VAL A 11 -15.83 -8.75 -0.51
N LEU A 12 -14.89 -8.98 -1.43
CA LEU A 12 -14.23 -10.27 -1.64
C LEU A 12 -12.78 -10.19 -1.19
N VAL A 13 -12.33 -11.15 -0.39
CA VAL A 13 -10.95 -11.20 0.12
C VAL A 13 -10.33 -12.56 -0.25
N PRO A 14 -9.53 -12.65 -1.31
CA PRO A 14 -8.80 -13.87 -1.61
C PRO A 14 -7.77 -14.17 -0.51
N ILE A 15 -7.85 -15.34 0.10
CA ILE A 15 -6.91 -15.80 1.15
C ILE A 15 -6.37 -17.19 0.81
N LYS A 16 -5.11 -17.43 1.17
CA LYS A 16 -4.51 -18.77 1.05
C LYS A 16 -4.64 -19.57 2.34
N GLN A 17 -4.57 -18.91 3.48
CA GLN A 17 -4.61 -19.51 4.80
C GLN A 17 -5.01 -18.42 5.81
N TRP A 18 -5.22 -18.81 7.06
CA TRP A 18 -5.36 -17.84 8.14
C TRP A 18 -3.99 -17.44 8.69
N ASP A 19 -3.52 -16.25 8.33
CA ASP A 19 -2.26 -15.67 8.82
C ASP A 19 -2.43 -14.16 9.12
N ARG A 20 -1.34 -13.49 9.51
CA ARG A 20 -1.36 -12.05 9.85
C ARG A 20 -1.81 -11.17 8.68
N LEU A 21 -1.47 -11.57 7.46
CA LEU A 21 -1.81 -10.84 6.25
C LEU A 21 -3.31 -10.99 5.95
N ALA A 22 -3.83 -12.21 6.00
CA ALA A 22 -5.26 -12.50 5.88
C ALA A 22 -6.08 -11.79 6.97
N ARG A 23 -5.61 -11.84 8.23
CA ARG A 23 -6.27 -11.16 9.36
C ARG A 23 -6.40 -9.66 9.10
N LYS A 24 -5.30 -8.98 8.75
CA LYS A 24 -5.32 -7.53 8.47
C LYS A 24 -6.28 -7.18 7.33
N ALA A 25 -6.30 -8.00 6.28
CA ALA A 25 -7.20 -7.79 5.15
C ALA A 25 -8.68 -7.98 5.51
N VAL A 26 -9.01 -9.02 6.29
CA VAL A 26 -10.39 -9.28 6.76
C VAL A 26 -10.86 -8.22 7.75
N GLU A 27 -10.00 -7.79 8.68
CA GLU A 27 -10.29 -6.68 9.59
C GLU A 27 -10.61 -5.39 8.84
N TYR A 28 -9.83 -5.07 7.80
CA TYR A 28 -10.10 -3.92 6.94
C TYR A 28 -11.41 -4.09 6.15
N ALA A 29 -11.67 -5.29 5.63
CA ALA A 29 -12.89 -5.62 4.90
C ALA A 29 -14.16 -5.41 5.75
N LEU A 30 -14.15 -5.86 7.00
CA LEU A 30 -15.28 -5.73 7.93
C LEU A 30 -15.56 -4.28 8.33
N ARG A 31 -14.55 -3.40 8.30
CA ARG A 31 -14.74 -1.95 8.49
C ARG A 31 -15.37 -1.28 7.26
N LEU A 32 -15.15 -1.86 6.08
CA LEU A 32 -15.67 -1.31 4.82
C LEU A 32 -17.11 -1.74 4.54
N SER A 33 -17.48 -2.97 4.91
CA SER A 33 -18.81 -3.51 4.61
C SER A 33 -19.21 -4.65 5.55
N PRO A 34 -20.52 -4.82 5.83
CA PRO A 34 -21.04 -6.01 6.51
C PRO A 34 -21.15 -7.25 5.59
N ASP A 35 -20.94 -7.11 4.28
CA ASP A 35 -21.06 -8.20 3.30
C ASP A 35 -19.68 -8.62 2.78
N VAL A 36 -18.97 -9.36 3.62
CA VAL A 36 -17.60 -9.82 3.36
C VAL A 36 -17.59 -11.32 3.08
N THR A 37 -16.85 -11.73 2.05
CA THR A 37 -16.59 -13.13 1.75
C THR A 37 -15.09 -13.35 1.55
N ALA A 38 -14.49 -14.19 2.38
CA ALA A 38 -13.15 -14.70 2.17
C ALA A 38 -13.18 -15.86 1.17
N LEU A 39 -12.37 -15.74 0.12
CA LEU A 39 -12.27 -16.73 -0.94
C LEU A 39 -10.99 -17.54 -0.73
N HIS A 40 -11.12 -18.77 -0.24
CA HIS A 40 -10.01 -19.70 -0.18
C HIS A 40 -9.89 -20.45 -1.50
N ILE A 41 -8.82 -20.18 -2.25
CA ILE A 41 -8.57 -20.79 -3.55
C ILE A 41 -7.71 -22.03 -3.37
N MET A 42 -8.30 -23.18 -3.64
CA MET A 42 -7.71 -24.50 -3.41
C MET A 42 -7.47 -25.23 -4.73
N ALA A 43 -6.47 -26.11 -4.76
CA ALA A 43 -6.32 -27.06 -5.87
C ALA A 43 -7.48 -28.08 -5.84
N LEU A 44 -7.87 -28.59 -7.01
CA LEU A 44 -8.91 -29.60 -7.13
C LEU A 44 -8.54 -30.92 -6.44
N GLU A 45 -7.27 -31.31 -6.52
CA GLU A 45 -6.78 -32.61 -6.04
C GLU A 45 -5.40 -32.45 -5.38
N GLY A 46 -5.17 -33.24 -4.34
CA GLY A 46 -3.94 -33.30 -3.58
C GLY A 46 -4.15 -34.06 -2.27
N PRO A 47 -3.11 -34.70 -1.72
CA PRO A 47 -3.25 -35.58 -0.56
C PRO A 47 -3.77 -34.87 0.69
N ASP A 48 -3.55 -33.56 0.81
CA ASP A 48 -3.79 -32.80 2.04
C ASP A 48 -4.96 -31.80 1.93
N VAL A 49 -5.72 -31.81 0.82
CA VAL A 49 -6.73 -30.78 0.55
C VAL A 49 -7.83 -30.77 1.63
N GLU A 50 -8.35 -31.94 2.00
CA GLU A 50 -9.42 -32.05 3.00
C GLU A 50 -8.94 -31.62 4.39
N GLU A 51 -7.73 -32.02 4.77
CA GLU A 51 -7.12 -31.63 6.05
C GLU A 51 -6.90 -30.12 6.12
N GLN A 52 -6.33 -29.52 5.07
CA GLN A 52 -6.12 -28.07 4.98
C GLN A 52 -7.43 -27.28 5.06
N GLN A 53 -8.48 -27.76 4.39
CA GLN A 53 -9.81 -27.16 4.49
C GLN A 53 -10.38 -27.29 5.89
N GLY A 54 -10.28 -28.47 6.52
CA GLY A 54 -10.76 -28.72 7.87
C GLY A 54 -10.09 -27.79 8.88
N LYS A 55 -8.76 -27.68 8.82
CA LYS A 55 -7.97 -26.76 9.63
C LYS A 55 -8.43 -25.31 9.43
N LEU A 56 -8.55 -24.85 8.18
CA LEU A 56 -8.95 -23.47 7.92
C LEU A 56 -10.38 -23.18 8.40
N ARG A 57 -11.32 -24.13 8.27
CA ARG A 57 -12.69 -23.97 8.81
C ARG A 57 -12.67 -23.81 10.32
N GLN A 58 -11.87 -24.62 11.02
CA GLN A 58 -11.74 -24.54 12.46
C GLN A 58 -11.14 -23.19 12.88
N GLU A 59 -10.02 -22.80 12.27
CA GLU A 59 -9.37 -21.51 12.51
C GLU A 59 -10.32 -20.34 12.21
N TRP A 60 -11.07 -20.41 11.10
CA TRP A 60 -12.03 -19.37 10.73
C TRP A 60 -13.15 -19.23 11.75
N ARG A 61 -13.71 -20.35 12.21
CA ARG A 61 -14.75 -20.33 13.24
C ARG A 61 -14.24 -19.71 14.54
N GLU A 62 -13.06 -20.13 14.99
CA GLU A 62 -12.46 -19.68 16.25
C GLU A 62 -12.02 -18.21 16.21
N PHE A 63 -11.31 -17.81 15.15
CA PHE A 63 -10.63 -16.52 15.09
C PHE A 63 -11.37 -15.45 14.29
N VAL A 64 -12.43 -15.79 13.56
CA VAL A 64 -13.17 -14.83 12.72
C VAL A 64 -14.65 -14.81 13.04
N GLU A 65 -15.35 -15.93 12.93
CA GLU A 65 -16.81 -15.96 13.12
C GLU A 65 -17.18 -15.64 14.57
N GLN A 66 -16.58 -16.34 15.54
CA GLN A 66 -16.89 -16.14 16.96
C GLN A 66 -16.54 -14.72 17.46
N PRO A 67 -15.37 -14.14 17.13
CA PRO A 67 -15.08 -12.75 17.46
C PRO A 67 -16.03 -11.75 16.79
N ALA A 68 -16.38 -11.95 15.51
CA ALA A 68 -17.31 -11.07 14.79
C ALA A 68 -18.71 -11.08 15.45
N LEU A 69 -19.22 -12.27 15.78
CA LEU A 69 -20.51 -12.43 16.47
C LEU A 69 -20.50 -11.78 17.86
N ARG A 70 -19.42 -11.97 18.65
CA ARG A 70 -19.27 -11.32 19.95
C ARG A 70 -19.22 -9.79 19.86
N ALA A 71 -18.73 -9.26 18.73
CA ALA A 71 -18.73 -7.84 18.44
C ALA A 71 -20.06 -7.32 17.85
N GLY A 72 -21.08 -8.18 17.68
CA GLY A 72 -22.36 -7.81 17.08
C GLY A 72 -22.29 -7.56 15.56
N LEU A 73 -21.24 -8.05 14.90
CA LEU A 73 -21.05 -7.92 13.46
C LEU A 73 -21.61 -9.16 12.74
N ASN A 74 -21.97 -8.97 11.46
CA ASN A 74 -22.26 -10.09 10.57
C ASN A 74 -20.95 -10.85 10.28
N PRO A 75 -20.84 -12.15 10.64
CA PRO A 75 -19.60 -12.89 10.42
C PRO A 75 -19.30 -13.00 8.92
N PRO A 76 -18.04 -12.75 8.51
CA PRO A 76 -17.65 -12.88 7.12
C PRO A 76 -17.75 -14.35 6.68
N ARG A 77 -18.25 -14.57 5.47
CA ARG A 77 -18.40 -15.93 4.92
C ARG A 77 -17.05 -16.47 4.47
N LEU A 78 -16.78 -17.75 4.73
CA LEU A 78 -15.65 -18.46 4.12
C LEU A 78 -16.15 -19.31 2.96
N GLN A 79 -15.69 -19.03 1.74
CA GLN A 79 -16.02 -19.79 0.55
C GLN A 79 -14.77 -20.48 0.00
N PHE A 80 -14.85 -21.80 -0.15
CA PHE A 80 -13.84 -22.60 -0.82
C PHE A 80 -14.12 -22.60 -2.31
N VAL A 81 -13.14 -22.18 -3.12
CA VAL A 81 -13.26 -22.12 -4.57
C VAL A 81 -12.17 -22.98 -5.18
N ALA A 82 -12.59 -24.00 -5.94
CA ALA A 82 -11.66 -24.85 -6.66
C ALA A 82 -10.99 -24.10 -7.82
N SER A 83 -9.70 -24.33 -7.98
CA SER A 83 -8.90 -23.86 -9.10
C SER A 83 -8.34 -25.04 -9.87
N GLU A 84 -8.70 -25.11 -11.15
CA GLU A 84 -7.92 -25.82 -12.15
C GLU A 84 -6.54 -25.14 -12.29
N PHE A 85 -5.47 -25.94 -12.33
CA PHE A 85 -4.09 -25.50 -12.62
C PHE A 85 -3.46 -24.47 -11.65
N ARG A 86 -3.89 -24.38 -10.39
CA ARG A 86 -3.34 -23.43 -9.38
C ARG A 86 -3.39 -21.95 -9.82
N SER A 87 -4.35 -21.60 -10.67
CA SER A 87 -4.59 -20.24 -11.16
C SER A 87 -5.52 -19.47 -10.21
N MET A 88 -5.02 -18.41 -9.57
CA MET A 88 -5.88 -17.58 -8.70
C MET A 88 -6.83 -16.66 -9.47
N THR A 89 -6.51 -16.30 -10.73
CA THR A 89 -7.28 -15.27 -11.44
C THR A 89 -8.69 -15.73 -11.82
N ALA A 90 -8.82 -16.89 -12.46
CA ALA A 90 -10.11 -17.34 -12.97
C ALA A 90 -11.14 -17.61 -11.85
N PRO A 91 -10.77 -18.26 -10.72
CA PRO A 91 -11.65 -18.40 -9.56
C PRO A 91 -12.15 -17.06 -9.01
N VAL A 92 -11.26 -16.06 -8.90
CA VAL A 92 -11.65 -14.73 -8.38
C VAL A 92 -12.57 -14.02 -9.37
N LEU A 93 -12.29 -14.07 -10.68
CA LEU A 93 -13.17 -13.49 -11.70
C LEU A 93 -14.56 -14.13 -11.70
N ARG A 94 -14.65 -15.46 -11.53
CA ARG A 94 -15.93 -16.16 -11.36
C ARG A 94 -16.67 -15.69 -10.11
N ALA A 95 -15.97 -15.61 -8.97
CA ALA A 95 -16.57 -15.13 -7.73
C ALA A 95 -17.08 -13.67 -7.84
N ILE A 96 -16.36 -12.81 -8.57
CA ILE A 96 -16.80 -11.44 -8.89
C ILE A 96 -18.09 -11.47 -9.71
N GLN A 97 -18.13 -12.28 -10.77
CA GLN A 97 -19.30 -12.42 -11.62
C GLN A 97 -20.51 -12.93 -10.82
N ASP A 98 -20.34 -13.96 -10.00
CA ASP A 98 -21.41 -14.50 -9.16
C ASP A 98 -21.91 -13.47 -8.14
N ALA A 99 -21.01 -12.70 -7.53
CA ALA A 99 -21.36 -11.65 -6.60
C ALA A 99 -22.13 -10.50 -7.28
N GLN A 100 -21.74 -10.11 -8.49
CA GLN A 100 -22.47 -9.11 -9.29
C GLN A 100 -23.87 -9.57 -9.65
N HIS A 101 -24.07 -10.86 -9.97
CA HIS A 101 -25.40 -11.42 -10.23
C HIS A 101 -26.28 -11.46 -8.97
N ARG A 102 -25.71 -11.79 -7.81
CA ARG A 102 -26.46 -11.81 -6.54
C ARG A 102 -26.84 -10.42 -6.04
N ALA A 103 -26.03 -9.41 -6.35
CA ALA A 103 -26.18 -8.06 -5.84
C ALA A 103 -26.08 -7.02 -6.99
N PRO A 104 -27.02 -7.04 -7.95
CA PRO A 104 -26.96 -6.18 -9.11
C PRO A 104 -26.93 -4.70 -8.71
N GLY A 105 -26.02 -3.93 -9.32
CA GLY A 105 -25.86 -2.50 -9.06
C GLY A 105 -25.09 -2.14 -7.79
N ARG A 106 -24.84 -3.08 -6.86
CA ARG A 106 -23.99 -2.81 -5.69
C ARG A 106 -22.51 -2.78 -6.10
N PRO A 107 -21.72 -1.82 -5.60
CA PRO A 107 -20.28 -1.79 -5.85
C PRO A 107 -19.63 -3.05 -5.30
N LEU A 108 -18.62 -3.57 -6.01
CA LEU A 108 -17.85 -4.72 -5.56
C LEU A 108 -16.42 -4.32 -5.30
N THR A 109 -15.88 -4.68 -4.14
CA THR A 109 -14.48 -4.44 -3.80
C THR A 109 -13.75 -5.76 -3.62
N VAL A 110 -12.64 -5.94 -4.33
CA VAL A 110 -11.71 -7.04 -4.09
C VAL A 110 -10.55 -6.49 -3.28
N ILE A 111 -10.34 -7.02 -2.08
CA ILE A 111 -9.20 -6.67 -1.23
C ILE A 111 -8.12 -7.73 -1.44
N LEU A 112 -6.98 -7.30 -1.97
CA LEU A 112 -5.80 -8.13 -2.17
C LEU A 112 -4.86 -7.93 -0.97
N PRO A 113 -4.62 -8.97 -0.15
CA PRO A 113 -3.59 -8.93 0.87
C PRO A 113 -2.21 -9.01 0.17
N GLU A 114 -1.35 -8.01 0.35
CA GLU A 114 -0.03 -7.96 -0.31
C GLU A 114 1.09 -7.86 0.74
N LEU A 115 2.15 -8.67 0.60
CA LEU A 115 3.35 -8.55 1.43
C LEU A 115 4.33 -7.57 0.78
N VAL A 116 4.77 -6.55 1.53
CA VAL A 116 5.66 -5.49 1.03
C VAL A 116 6.99 -5.53 1.77
N GLU A 117 8.09 -5.68 1.03
CA GLU A 117 9.47 -5.68 1.55
C GLU A 117 10.11 -4.30 1.36
N GLY A 118 10.83 -3.81 2.39
CA GLY A 118 11.22 -2.41 2.53
C GLY A 118 12.38 -1.89 1.67
N ARG A 119 13.03 -2.71 0.83
CA ARG A 119 14.16 -2.27 -0.03
C ARG A 119 14.07 -2.88 -1.43
N TRP A 120 13.53 -2.12 -2.39
CA TRP A 120 13.23 -2.55 -3.76
C TRP A 120 14.30 -2.17 -4.80
N TRP A 121 15.56 -1.92 -4.43
CA TRP A 121 16.63 -1.45 -5.36
C TRP A 121 17.04 -2.46 -6.46
N GLY A 122 16.22 -3.48 -6.73
CA GLY A 122 16.11 -4.07 -8.06
C GLY A 122 14.65 -4.41 -8.36
N TRP A 123 13.91 -3.55 -9.07
CA TRP A 123 12.47 -3.59 -9.42
C TRP A 123 11.89 -4.92 -9.98
N LEU A 124 12.68 -5.96 -10.16
CA LEU A 124 12.39 -7.18 -10.91
C LEU A 124 12.85 -8.35 -10.01
N MET A 125 11.99 -9.17 -9.39
CA MET A 125 11.62 -10.45 -10.02
C MET A 125 10.56 -11.29 -9.26
N HIS A 126 10.01 -10.90 -8.11
CA HIS A 126 9.19 -11.86 -7.31
C HIS A 126 7.74 -11.48 -6.97
N ALA A 127 7.30 -10.22 -7.10
CA ALA A 127 5.88 -9.83 -6.88
C ALA A 127 4.96 -10.08 -8.11
N ASN A 128 5.26 -11.06 -8.96
CA ASN A 128 4.66 -11.17 -10.29
C ASN A 128 3.22 -11.72 -10.28
N ARG A 129 2.82 -12.48 -9.26
CA ARG A 129 1.47 -13.09 -9.21
C ARG A 129 0.38 -12.12 -8.78
N GLU A 130 0.61 -11.34 -7.72
CA GLU A 130 -0.35 -10.34 -7.23
C GLU A 130 -0.49 -9.18 -8.21
N ARG A 131 0.62 -8.66 -8.76
CA ARG A 131 0.60 -7.66 -9.84
C ARG A 131 -0.17 -8.15 -11.06
N ARG A 132 0.01 -9.42 -11.46
CA ARG A 132 -0.74 -10.04 -12.56
C ARG A 132 -2.23 -10.20 -12.24
N LEU A 133 -2.57 -10.59 -11.01
CA LEU A 133 -3.96 -10.69 -10.56
C LEU A 133 -4.63 -9.31 -10.60
N ARG A 134 -4.05 -8.30 -9.93
CA ARG A 134 -4.54 -6.91 -9.91
C ARG A 134 -4.76 -6.39 -11.33
N THR A 135 -3.75 -6.53 -12.20
CA THR A 135 -3.84 -6.09 -13.60
C THR A 135 -4.99 -6.77 -14.35
N ARG A 136 -5.16 -8.09 -14.16
CA ARG A 136 -6.26 -8.83 -14.79
C ARG A 136 -7.63 -8.46 -14.23
N LEU A 137 -7.74 -8.21 -12.93
CA LEU A 137 -8.98 -7.74 -12.31
C LEU A 137 -9.38 -6.36 -12.83
N LEU A 138 -8.42 -5.45 -12.98
CA LEU A 138 -8.69 -4.13 -13.58
C LEU A 138 -9.11 -4.23 -15.06
N ARG A 139 -8.57 -5.21 -15.80
CA ARG A 139 -8.93 -5.41 -17.21
C ARG A 139 -10.24 -6.18 -17.42
N HIS A 140 -10.59 -7.11 -16.53
CA HIS A 140 -11.65 -8.09 -16.76
C HIS A 140 -12.72 -8.16 -15.65
N GLY A 141 -12.57 -7.45 -14.54
CA GLY A 141 -13.53 -7.46 -13.42
C GLY A 141 -14.81 -6.68 -13.70
N GLY A 142 -14.80 -5.78 -14.69
CA GLY A 142 -15.94 -4.96 -15.07
C GLY A 142 -15.94 -3.58 -14.42
N ARG A 143 -16.95 -2.77 -14.77
CA ARG A 143 -17.00 -1.32 -14.46
C ARG A 143 -17.29 -0.99 -12.99
N ASN A 144 -17.87 -1.92 -12.24
CA ASN A 144 -18.29 -1.69 -10.86
C ASN A 144 -17.39 -2.42 -9.85
N VAL A 145 -16.14 -2.71 -10.24
CA VAL A 145 -15.16 -3.42 -9.41
C VAL A 145 -14.04 -2.48 -9.00
N VAL A 146 -13.85 -2.36 -7.70
CA VAL A 146 -12.72 -1.67 -7.08
C VAL A 146 -11.73 -2.72 -6.61
N VAL A 147 -10.44 -2.51 -6.87
CA VAL A 147 -9.37 -3.39 -6.39
C VAL A 147 -8.50 -2.63 -5.39
N SER A 148 -8.61 -2.99 -4.12
CA SER A 148 -7.83 -2.41 -3.03
C SER A 148 -6.73 -3.36 -2.61
N SER A 149 -5.55 -2.83 -2.32
CA SER A 149 -4.44 -3.62 -1.78
C SER A 149 -4.27 -3.29 -0.30
N VAL A 150 -4.07 -4.30 0.54
CA VAL A 150 -3.79 -4.13 1.98
C VAL A 150 -2.35 -4.60 2.21
N PRO A 151 -1.40 -3.67 2.30
CA PRO A 151 0.01 -4.03 2.42
C PRO A 151 0.33 -4.48 3.85
N TRP A 152 1.14 -5.53 4.00
CA TRP A 152 1.85 -5.85 5.23
C TRP A 152 3.34 -5.55 5.04
N HIS A 153 3.86 -4.56 5.74
CA HIS A 153 5.28 -4.21 5.65
C HIS A 153 6.08 -4.98 6.71
N LEU A 154 7.21 -5.56 6.31
CA LEU A 154 8.16 -6.18 7.25
C LEU A 154 8.93 -5.13 8.07
N HIS A 155 9.17 -3.96 7.48
CA HIS A 155 9.80 -2.82 8.12
C HIS A 155 8.87 -1.61 7.99
N PRO A 156 8.78 -0.73 9.00
CA PRO A 156 8.02 0.50 8.88
C PRO A 156 8.48 1.28 7.64
N PRO A 157 7.55 1.76 6.79
CA PRO A 157 7.92 2.67 5.72
C PRO A 157 8.44 3.98 6.32
N ASP A 158 9.31 4.67 5.59
CA ASP A 158 9.74 6.04 5.91
C ASP A 158 9.19 7.00 4.83
N PRO A 159 7.99 7.56 5.05
CA PRO A 159 7.41 8.53 4.13
C PRO A 159 8.25 9.81 4.03
N ALA A 160 8.93 10.20 5.10
CA ALA A 160 9.72 11.43 5.11
C ALA A 160 10.93 11.31 4.19
N GLN A 161 11.61 10.16 4.21
CA GLN A 161 12.67 9.85 3.26
C GLN A 161 12.14 9.84 1.81
N ALA A 162 11.02 9.17 1.55
CA ALA A 162 10.45 9.08 0.20
C ALA A 162 10.06 10.47 -0.36
N ILE A 163 9.44 11.32 0.46
CA ILE A 163 9.11 12.70 0.09
C ILE A 163 10.39 13.49 -0.21
N ALA A 164 11.43 13.37 0.62
CA ALA A 164 12.70 14.06 0.40
C ALA A 164 13.46 13.58 -0.85
N GLU A 165 13.28 12.33 -1.27
CA GLU A 165 13.85 11.79 -2.50
C GLU A 165 13.12 12.30 -3.76
N GLU A 166 11.78 12.43 -3.72
CA GLU A 166 10.96 12.95 -4.83
C GLU A 166 10.98 14.48 -4.93
N GLU A 167 11.07 15.16 -3.79
CA GLU A 167 11.25 16.60 -3.65
C GLU A 167 12.66 16.89 -3.11
N PRO A 168 13.75 16.56 -3.85
CA PRO A 168 15.08 16.92 -3.41
C PRO A 168 15.12 18.44 -3.30
N ALA A 169 15.46 18.93 -2.11
CA ALA A 169 15.57 20.36 -1.83
C ALA A 169 16.41 21.04 -2.94
N GLU A 170 15.72 21.81 -3.79
CA GLU A 170 16.25 22.65 -4.86
C GLU A 170 17.25 22.01 -5.85
N ALA A 171 16.74 21.52 -6.99
CA ALA A 171 17.48 21.62 -8.25
C ALA A 171 17.43 23.10 -8.77
N LEU A 172 18.37 23.94 -8.30
CA LEU A 172 18.59 25.36 -8.65
C LEU A 172 18.86 25.57 -10.17
N PRO A 173 18.61 26.76 -10.80
CA PRO A 173 19.70 27.76 -10.93
C PRO A 173 19.31 29.25 -11.22
N VAL A 174 20.20 30.19 -10.88
CA VAL A 174 20.93 31.12 -11.79
C VAL A 174 21.54 32.25 -10.96
N ALA A 175 22.86 32.38 -11.08
CA ALA A 175 23.64 33.47 -10.54
C ALA A 175 23.07 34.83 -10.98
N THR A 176 22.45 35.56 -10.06
CA THR A 176 22.41 37.02 -10.20
C THR A 176 23.78 37.52 -9.76
N ARG A 177 24.73 37.59 -10.70
CA ARG A 177 25.85 38.53 -10.56
C ARG A 177 25.23 39.92 -10.54
N VAL A 178 24.93 40.44 -9.36
CA VAL A 178 24.75 41.88 -9.19
C VAL A 178 26.11 42.49 -9.49
N SER A 179 26.21 43.03 -10.71
CA SER A 179 27.28 43.95 -11.09
C SER A 179 27.20 45.16 -10.16
N SER A 180 28.10 45.23 -9.17
CA SER A 180 28.30 46.45 -8.41
C SER A 180 29.06 47.45 -9.27
N ALA A 181 28.33 48.29 -10.00
CA ALA A 181 28.88 49.56 -10.47
C ALA A 181 29.07 50.48 -9.25
N PRO A 182 30.25 51.09 -9.03
CA PRO A 182 30.41 52.05 -7.95
C PRO A 182 29.82 53.40 -8.37
N PRO A 183 29.26 54.20 -7.45
CA PRO A 183 28.88 55.58 -7.77
C PRO A 183 30.14 56.45 -7.94
N ALA A 184 30.09 57.32 -8.94
CA ALA A 184 31.09 58.33 -9.22
C ALA A 184 30.91 59.56 -8.32
N GLY A 185 32.04 60.12 -7.87
CA GLY A 185 32.16 61.45 -7.22
C GLY A 185 32.37 61.37 -5.69
N ALA A 186 33.32 62.04 -5.05
CA ALA A 186 34.29 63.04 -5.50
C ALA A 186 35.41 63.19 -4.44
N ALA A 187 36.60 63.59 -4.92
CA ALA A 187 37.68 64.38 -4.28
C ALA A 187 38.13 64.00 -2.83
N ALA A 188 39.30 63.39 -2.64
CA ALA A 188 40.66 63.96 -2.65
C ALA A 188 41.05 64.70 -1.35
N ASP A 189 41.95 64.08 -0.57
CA ASP A 189 43.24 64.68 -0.19
C ASP A 189 44.21 63.62 0.40
N PRO A 190 45.54 63.66 0.11
CA PRO A 190 46.54 62.74 0.66
C PRO A 190 47.47 63.46 1.70
N PRO A 191 48.59 62.89 2.19
CA PRO A 191 48.80 62.45 3.57
C PRO A 191 49.88 63.31 4.30
N PRO A 192 50.43 62.91 5.48
CA PRO A 192 51.60 62.02 5.40
C PRO A 192 51.78 61.00 6.56
N SER A 193 52.59 60.01 6.23
CA SER A 193 53.10 58.86 6.97
C SER A 193 53.94 59.20 8.20
N ARG A 194 53.99 58.27 9.19
CA ARG A 194 55.23 57.79 9.83
C ARG A 194 55.04 56.60 10.80
N THR A 195 55.70 55.50 10.43
CA THR A 195 56.62 54.63 11.21
C THR A 195 56.19 53.93 12.52
N SER A 196 56.20 52.59 12.43
CA SER A 196 57.11 51.65 13.12
C SER A 196 56.95 51.30 14.61
N SER A 197 57.15 49.99 14.83
CA SER A 197 57.53 49.26 16.05
C SER A 197 56.38 48.89 17.00
N ALA A 198 56.38 47.77 17.71
CA ALA A 198 57.07 46.48 17.72
C ALA A 198 56.61 45.79 19.01
N ARG A 199 56.52 44.44 19.00
CA ARG A 199 56.66 43.55 20.18
C ARG A 199 55.56 43.66 21.26
N ASP A 200 55.21 42.67 22.07
CA ASP A 200 55.68 41.33 22.43
C ASP A 200 54.42 40.62 23.01
N ALA A 201 54.15 39.35 22.70
CA ALA A 201 54.54 38.14 23.45
C ALA A 201 53.67 37.81 24.68
N ASP A 202 53.63 36.50 24.92
CA ASP A 202 53.16 35.76 26.12
C ASP A 202 51.65 35.60 26.36
N ALA A 203 51.14 34.51 26.94
CA ALA A 203 51.55 33.12 27.16
C ALA A 203 50.51 32.55 28.15
N ALA A 204 50.39 31.21 28.17
CA ALA A 204 49.83 30.39 29.25
C ALA A 204 48.28 30.42 29.35
N ARG A 205 47.57 29.28 29.48
CA ARG A 205 47.88 27.93 29.94
C ARG A 205 46.97 26.91 29.25
#